data_AF-A0AAW0A0C9-F1
#
_entry.id   AF-A0AAW0A0C9-F1
#
_cell.length_a   1.000
_cell.length_b   1.000
_cell.length_c   1.000
_cell.angle_alpha   90.00
_cell.angle_beta   90.00
_cell.angle_gamma   90.00
#
_symmetry.space_group_name_H-M   'P 1'
#
loop_
_entity.id
_entity.type
_entity.pdbx_description
1 polymer ?
#
loop_
_entity_poly.entity_id
_entity_poly.type
_entity_poly.pdbx_seq_one_letter_code
_entity_poly.pdbx_strand_id
1 'polypeptide(L)'
;MPPYTESPESAKNRKEQVKLLRPRIINGRKTFVKFLPQDDLKAIHPVYLSDPTNFKPRRHLRGDTLDWGIVELDNSIELSMVEAMQRRLLRDNAMIKCMYHRELQPQAQFIQALMEKKRERIAAARAQDPERQTRDFILTIRLRASVDRASTADCLMWRRIKVAGATKISVFQDKILAPALGWTRNYHGYLFIDDSDGAQYGAPGASHIDLMWLKDNGHTYLDDDGFTLADILPDPNTEKPGFHYIYDLGDHWFHDIYIESILPASESDGKVSLLAGAGACPREDGQGAYNWKKYLQSLDSATDTFPSRHAEIAQSMNYLNDPDILRLGLRWRFDPTFFSLAAAQKRIADALASPASVPSGPKKGAIGNPFAAGRGFGGDSVPKGTHRTVSFPDASSFNPFSRDSPLKGFFQQTEVVRDRRDKRADALCASCGKPISDPRMCAACLKVYYCGRECQAAHWKKEHKRLCAGRQAKLKECNPAHFLESS
;
A
#
# COMPACT_ATOMS: atom_id res chain seq x y z
N MET A 1 -11.94 -3.39 -17.20
CA MET A 1 -13.09 -2.48 -17.05
C MET A 1 -12.52 -1.18 -16.49
N PRO A 2 -12.72 -0.03 -17.15
CA PRO A 2 -12.01 1.18 -16.79
C PRO A 2 -12.43 1.66 -15.39
N PRO A 3 -11.52 2.28 -14.62
CA PRO A 3 -11.84 2.81 -13.31
C PRO A 3 -12.86 3.94 -13.47
N TYR A 4 -13.99 3.80 -12.79
CA TYR A 4 -15.07 4.79 -12.75
C TYR A 4 -14.52 6.07 -12.10
N THR A 5 -14.22 7.09 -12.90
CA THR A 5 -14.05 8.45 -12.38
C THR A 5 -15.42 8.94 -11.92
N GLU A 6 -15.62 9.08 -10.61
CA GLU A 6 -16.85 9.64 -10.06
C GLU A 6 -17.13 11.03 -10.61
N SER A 7 -18.40 11.30 -10.95
CA SER A 7 -18.82 12.65 -11.28
C SER A 7 -18.99 13.46 -9.99
N PRO A 8 -18.79 14.79 -10.01
CA PRO A 8 -19.05 15.65 -8.86
C PRO A 8 -20.49 15.55 -8.33
N GLU A 9 -21.42 15.17 -9.20
CA GLU A 9 -22.84 14.97 -8.93
C GLU A 9 -23.10 13.65 -8.19
N SER A 10 -22.32 12.59 -8.48
CA SER A 10 -22.35 11.34 -7.71
C SER A 10 -21.78 11.52 -6.30
N ALA A 11 -20.72 12.33 -6.16
CA ALA A 11 -20.15 12.69 -4.85
C ALA A 11 -21.11 13.54 -4.00
N LYS A 12 -21.88 14.43 -4.63
CA LYS A 12 -22.91 15.26 -3.96
C LYS A 12 -24.11 14.42 -3.50
N ASN A 13 -24.58 13.50 -4.36
CA ASN A 13 -25.59 12.50 -4.00
C ASN A 13 -25.11 11.55 -2.89
N ARG A 14 -23.81 11.21 -2.86
CA ARG A 14 -23.22 10.38 -1.78
C ARG A 14 -23.26 11.12 -0.43
N LYS A 15 -22.91 12.41 -0.41
CA LYS A 15 -23.03 13.25 0.80
C LYS A 15 -24.48 13.41 1.29
N GLU A 16 -25.46 13.40 0.38
CA GLU A 16 -26.88 13.44 0.77
C GLU A 16 -27.43 12.06 1.19
N GLN A 17 -26.94 10.95 0.63
CA GLN A 17 -27.31 9.60 1.07
C GLN A 17 -26.71 9.20 2.43
N VAL A 18 -25.61 9.84 2.84
CA VAL A 18 -24.96 9.66 4.15
C VAL A 18 -25.71 10.41 5.28
N LYS A 19 -26.78 11.18 4.98
CA LYS A 19 -27.66 11.74 6.01
C LYS A 19 -28.40 10.63 6.75
N LEU A 20 -27.77 10.19 7.84
CA LEU A 20 -28.30 9.51 9.03
C LEU A 20 -29.11 8.26 8.73
N LEU A 21 -28.58 7.12 9.19
CA LEU A 21 -29.24 5.83 9.34
C LEU A 21 -30.52 5.96 10.19
N ARG A 22 -31.57 6.57 9.65
CA ARG A 22 -32.89 6.51 10.25
C ARG A 22 -33.38 5.09 10.10
N PRO A 23 -33.84 4.45 11.19
CA PRO A 23 -34.34 3.10 11.10
C PRO A 23 -35.49 3.02 10.10
N ARG A 24 -35.46 2.00 9.25
CA ARG A 24 -36.47 1.70 8.25
C ARG A 24 -37.10 0.36 8.58
N ILE A 25 -38.35 0.17 8.18
CA ILE A 25 -39.01 -1.13 8.24
C ILE A 25 -39.12 -1.65 6.82
N ILE A 26 -38.50 -2.79 6.54
CA ILE A 26 -38.59 -3.50 5.25
C ILE A 26 -39.09 -4.90 5.55
N ASN A 27 -40.22 -5.30 4.94
CA ASN A 27 -40.87 -6.61 5.17
C ASN A 27 -41.07 -6.94 6.66
N GLY A 28 -41.45 -5.95 7.47
CA GLY A 28 -41.67 -6.10 8.92
C GLY A 28 -40.39 -6.14 9.78
N ARG A 29 -39.20 -6.05 9.17
CA ARG A 29 -37.91 -6.02 9.89
C ARG A 29 -37.31 -4.62 9.92
N LYS A 30 -36.84 -4.19 11.09
CA LYS A 30 -36.07 -2.96 11.25
C LYS A 30 -34.70 -3.13 10.59
N THR A 31 -34.30 -2.19 9.76
CA THR A 31 -33.00 -2.15 9.08
C THR A 31 -32.47 -0.72 9.03
N PHE A 32 -31.15 -0.60 8.96
CA PHE A 32 -30.44 0.67 8.84
C PHE A 32 -29.81 0.86 7.46
N VAL A 33 -29.78 -0.19 6.64
CA VAL A 33 -29.32 -0.18 5.25
C VAL A 33 -30.47 -0.41 4.27
N LYS A 34 -30.32 0.07 3.04
CA LYS A 34 -31.30 -0.13 1.95
C LYS A 34 -31.08 -1.50 1.32
N PHE A 35 -32.18 -2.19 1.08
CA PHE A 35 -32.26 -3.41 0.29
C PHE A 35 -33.13 -3.15 -0.94
N LEU A 36 -32.88 -3.85 -2.04
CA LEU A 36 -33.79 -3.84 -3.18
C LEU A 36 -35.08 -4.58 -2.80
N PRO A 37 -36.26 -4.20 -3.34
CA PRO A 37 -37.52 -4.87 -3.03
C PRO A 37 -37.53 -6.38 -3.28
N GLN A 38 -36.68 -6.86 -4.20
CA GLN A 38 -36.54 -8.27 -4.58
C GLN A 38 -35.44 -9.02 -3.81
N ASP A 39 -34.82 -8.40 -2.80
CA ASP A 39 -33.81 -9.06 -1.98
C ASP A 39 -34.47 -9.94 -0.90
N ASP A 40 -34.00 -11.18 -0.78
CA ASP A 40 -34.43 -12.09 0.28
C ASP A 40 -33.69 -11.77 1.58
N LEU A 41 -34.36 -11.05 2.49
CA LEU A 41 -33.82 -10.69 3.81
C LEU A 41 -33.49 -11.90 4.71
N LYS A 42 -33.93 -13.12 4.37
CA LYS A 42 -33.54 -14.35 5.10
C LYS A 42 -32.15 -14.84 4.69
N ALA A 43 -31.69 -14.51 3.49
CA ALA A 43 -30.38 -14.90 2.96
C ALA A 43 -29.25 -13.92 3.30
N ILE A 44 -29.57 -12.79 3.94
CA ILE A 44 -28.63 -11.71 4.25
C ILE A 44 -28.06 -11.93 5.65
N HIS A 45 -26.75 -11.69 5.81
CA HIS A 45 -26.09 -11.85 7.11
C HIS A 45 -26.78 -10.96 8.18
N PRO A 46 -27.14 -11.50 9.36
CA PRO A 46 -27.93 -10.78 10.36
C PRO A 46 -27.34 -9.44 10.82
N VAL A 47 -26.01 -9.29 10.73
CA VAL A 47 -25.31 -8.03 11.05
C VAL A 47 -25.88 -6.83 10.28
N TYR A 48 -26.30 -7.02 9.02
CA TYR A 48 -26.83 -5.94 8.18
C TYR A 48 -28.24 -5.50 8.56
N LEU A 49 -28.93 -6.30 9.39
CA LEU A 49 -30.21 -5.94 9.99
C LEU A 49 -30.05 -5.28 11.36
N SER A 50 -28.82 -5.25 11.90
CA SER A 50 -28.51 -4.65 13.19
C SER A 50 -28.19 -3.15 13.07
N ASP A 51 -28.23 -2.45 14.20
CA ASP A 51 -27.84 -1.05 14.28
C ASP A 51 -26.30 -0.91 14.21
N PRO A 52 -25.74 -0.25 13.19
CA PRO A 52 -24.30 -0.06 13.06
C PRO A 52 -23.66 0.69 14.24
N THR A 53 -24.43 1.52 14.95
CA THR A 53 -23.92 2.27 16.12
C THR A 53 -23.58 1.35 17.29
N ASN A 54 -24.28 0.23 17.41
CA ASN A 54 -24.09 -0.79 18.45
C ASN A 54 -23.19 -1.94 18.01
N PHE A 55 -22.69 -1.88 16.77
CA PHE A 55 -21.85 -2.91 16.20
C PHE A 55 -20.55 -3.10 17.01
N LYS A 56 -20.24 -4.36 17.31
CA LYS A 56 -19.00 -4.76 17.99
C LYS A 56 -18.21 -5.70 17.08
N PRO A 57 -16.93 -5.39 16.78
CA PRO A 57 -16.11 -6.25 15.95
C PRO A 57 -15.91 -7.63 16.60
N ARG A 58 -15.84 -8.66 15.75
CA ARG A 58 -15.39 -9.98 16.19
C ARG A 58 -13.87 -9.98 16.36
N ARG A 59 -13.39 -10.72 17.36
CA ARG A 59 -11.97 -11.09 17.45
C ARG A 59 -11.77 -12.45 16.80
N HIS A 60 -10.76 -12.57 15.95
CA HIS A 60 -10.35 -13.84 15.36
C HIS A 60 -9.71 -14.73 16.43
N LEU A 61 -9.45 -15.99 16.08
CA LEU A 61 -8.79 -16.96 16.97
C LEU A 61 -7.48 -16.45 17.59
N ARG A 62 -6.77 -15.57 16.86
CA ARG A 62 -5.52 -14.97 17.32
C ARG A 62 -5.69 -13.77 18.24
N GLY A 63 -6.93 -13.34 18.51
CA GLY A 63 -7.25 -12.15 19.30
C GLY A 63 -7.33 -10.85 18.48
N ASP A 64 -6.89 -10.88 17.24
CA ASP A 64 -6.89 -9.72 16.34
C ASP A 64 -8.31 -9.37 15.85
N THR A 65 -8.53 -8.12 15.47
CA THR A 65 -9.72 -7.65 14.77
C THR A 65 -9.32 -7.21 13.36
N LEU A 66 -9.48 -8.13 12.39
CA LEU A 66 -9.02 -7.92 11.01
C LEU A 66 -10.15 -7.50 10.08
N ASP A 67 -11.32 -8.05 10.32
CA ASP A 67 -12.51 -7.62 9.59
C ASP A 67 -13.01 -6.33 10.21
N TRP A 68 -13.43 -5.38 9.38
CA TRP A 68 -14.21 -4.22 9.82
C TRP A 68 -15.63 -4.61 10.23
N GLY A 69 -15.72 -5.68 11.01
CA GLY A 69 -16.90 -6.19 11.64
C GLY A 69 -17.57 -7.39 10.99
N ILE A 70 -17.15 -7.80 9.80
CA ILE A 70 -17.95 -8.74 9.03
C ILE A 70 -17.07 -9.79 8.35
N VAL A 71 -17.07 -11.00 8.90
CA VAL A 71 -16.62 -12.19 8.19
C VAL A 71 -17.81 -12.64 7.32
N GLU A 72 -17.70 -12.62 5.99
CA GLU A 72 -18.77 -13.18 5.14
C GLU A 72 -18.84 -14.72 5.21
N LEU A 73 -17.76 -15.38 5.61
CA LEU A 73 -17.64 -16.82 5.68
C LEU A 73 -17.15 -17.23 7.06
N ASP A 74 -18.09 -17.21 8.00
CA ASP A 74 -17.88 -17.91 9.25
C ASP A 74 -17.88 -19.43 8.98
N ASN A 75 -16.71 -20.00 8.69
CA ASN A 75 -16.52 -21.45 8.67
C ASN A 75 -16.65 -22.07 10.08
N SER A 76 -16.86 -21.27 11.14
CA SER A 76 -17.18 -21.76 12.49
C SER A 76 -18.69 -21.91 12.74
N ILE A 77 -19.54 -21.46 11.80
CA ILE A 77 -20.90 -21.99 11.71
C ILE A 77 -20.76 -23.30 10.92
N GLU A 78 -21.27 -24.41 11.44
CA GLU A 78 -21.50 -25.65 10.67
C GLU A 78 -22.53 -25.37 9.56
N LEU A 79 -22.17 -24.55 8.57
CA LEU A 79 -22.92 -24.44 7.34
C LEU A 79 -22.53 -25.63 6.49
N SER A 80 -23.52 -26.33 5.97
CA SER A 80 -23.26 -27.29 4.91
C SER A 80 -22.58 -26.59 3.74
N MET A 81 -21.72 -27.31 3.00
CA MET A 81 -21.11 -26.82 1.76
C MET A 81 -22.14 -26.16 0.82
N VAL A 82 -23.37 -26.71 0.80
CA VAL A 82 -24.49 -26.22 0.00
C VAL A 82 -24.97 -24.85 0.47
N GLU A 83 -25.14 -24.63 1.78
CA GLU A 83 -25.56 -23.33 2.33
C GLU A 83 -24.47 -22.26 2.13
N ALA A 84 -23.20 -22.63 2.28
CA ALA A 84 -22.07 -21.74 2.00
C ALA A 84 -22.03 -21.33 0.51
N MET A 85 -22.22 -22.29 -0.41
CA MET A 85 -22.32 -22.03 -1.85
C MET A 85 -23.54 -21.18 -2.20
N GLN A 86 -24.70 -21.45 -1.60
CA GLN A 86 -25.93 -20.67 -1.82
C GLN A 86 -25.76 -19.21 -1.36
N ARG A 87 -25.16 -18.98 -0.18
CA ARG A 87 -24.86 -17.62 0.30
C ARG A 87 -23.89 -16.89 -0.64
N ARG A 88 -22.85 -17.57 -1.14
CA ARG A 88 -21.90 -17.02 -2.13
C ARG A 88 -22.61 -16.63 -3.44
N LEU A 89 -23.47 -17.51 -3.98
CA LEU A 89 -24.24 -17.27 -5.20
C LEU A 89 -25.24 -16.11 -5.05
N LEU A 90 -25.95 -16.05 -3.93
CA LEU A 90 -26.92 -14.97 -3.66
C LEU A 90 -26.24 -13.62 -3.47
N ARG A 91 -25.05 -13.60 -2.86
CA ARG A 91 -24.19 -12.41 -2.81
C ARG A 91 -23.77 -11.96 -4.21
N ASP A 92 -23.26 -12.88 -5.02
CA ASP A 92 -22.82 -12.56 -6.38
C ASP A 92 -24.01 -12.07 -7.23
N ASN A 93 -25.22 -12.57 -6.98
CA ASN A 93 -26.46 -12.04 -7.57
C ASN A 93 -26.85 -10.66 -7.04
N ALA A 94 -26.76 -10.40 -5.73
CA ALA A 94 -27.03 -9.08 -5.15
C ALA A 94 -26.01 -8.03 -5.66
N MET A 95 -24.75 -8.43 -5.84
CA MET A 95 -23.71 -7.63 -6.49
C MET A 95 -24.12 -7.22 -7.91
N ILE A 96 -24.55 -8.18 -8.72
CA ILE A 96 -25.00 -7.96 -10.09
C ILE A 96 -26.20 -6.99 -10.10
N LYS A 97 -27.20 -7.20 -9.23
CA LYS A 97 -28.37 -6.32 -9.14
C LYS A 97 -28.00 -4.88 -8.75
N CYS A 98 -27.18 -4.70 -7.71
CA CYS A 98 -26.71 -3.38 -7.28
C CYS A 98 -25.93 -2.66 -8.39
N MET A 99 -25.13 -3.41 -9.17
CA MET A 99 -24.42 -2.87 -10.33
C MET A 99 -25.37 -2.33 -11.40
N TYR A 100 -26.47 -3.04 -11.70
CA TYR A 100 -27.48 -2.58 -12.67
C TYR A 100 -28.28 -1.37 -12.17
N HIS A 101 -28.59 -1.31 -10.88
CA HIS A 101 -29.38 -0.23 -10.29
C HIS A 101 -28.55 1.00 -9.83
N ARG A 102 -27.22 0.95 -9.96
CA ARG A 102 -26.29 1.97 -9.45
C ARG A 102 -26.48 2.27 -7.96
N GLU A 103 -26.90 1.27 -7.20
CA GLU A 103 -27.07 1.37 -5.74
C GLU A 103 -25.87 0.75 -5.01
N LEU A 104 -25.57 1.29 -3.83
CA LEU A 104 -24.58 0.68 -2.95
C LEU A 104 -25.15 -0.60 -2.34
N GLN A 105 -24.32 -1.63 -2.26
CA GLN A 105 -24.69 -2.85 -1.57
C GLN A 105 -24.98 -2.60 -0.08
N PRO A 106 -25.90 -3.38 0.52
CA PRO A 106 -26.17 -3.32 1.95
C PRO A 106 -24.89 -3.40 2.80
N GLN A 107 -23.94 -4.24 2.40
CA GLN A 107 -22.63 -4.37 3.03
C GLN A 107 -21.85 -3.06 3.04
N ALA A 108 -21.72 -2.44 1.86
CA ALA A 108 -21.02 -1.18 1.71
C ALA A 108 -21.72 -0.04 2.47
N GLN A 109 -23.05 -0.01 2.49
CA GLN A 109 -23.81 0.96 3.29
C GLN A 109 -23.56 0.80 4.79
N PHE A 110 -23.51 -0.44 5.29
CA PHE A 110 -23.22 -0.73 6.69
C PHE A 110 -21.81 -0.26 7.08
N ILE A 111 -20.80 -0.61 6.27
CA ILE A 111 -19.42 -0.15 6.52
C ILE A 111 -19.31 1.37 6.42
N GLN A 112 -20.01 2.04 5.50
CA GLN A 112 -20.01 3.50 5.42
C GLN A 112 -20.48 4.18 6.72
N ALA A 113 -21.41 3.56 7.45
CA ALA A 113 -21.78 4.06 8.76
C ALA A 113 -20.68 3.86 9.82
N LEU A 114 -19.98 2.72 9.79
CA LEU A 114 -18.83 2.49 10.65
C LEU A 114 -17.67 3.46 10.32
N MET A 115 -17.48 3.77 9.04
CA MET A 115 -16.53 4.78 8.57
C MET A 115 -16.82 6.15 9.17
N GLU A 116 -18.09 6.58 9.18
CA GLU A 116 -18.46 7.88 9.75
C GLU A 116 -18.24 7.91 11.26
N LYS A 117 -18.70 6.87 11.98
CA LYS A 117 -18.43 6.71 13.41
C LYS A 117 -16.93 6.74 13.72
N LYS A 118 -16.10 6.14 12.85
CA LYS A 118 -14.64 6.17 12.98
C LYS A 118 -14.08 7.58 12.78
N ARG A 119 -14.57 8.33 11.78
CA ARG A 119 -14.19 9.73 11.54
C ARG A 119 -14.53 10.63 12.73
N GLU A 120 -15.72 10.46 13.30
CA GLU A 120 -16.15 11.18 14.51
C GLU A 120 -15.22 10.89 15.71
N ARG A 121 -14.90 9.61 15.95
CA ARG A 121 -13.95 9.22 17.01
C ARG A 121 -12.56 9.84 16.82
N ILE A 122 -12.04 9.83 15.60
CA ILE A 122 -10.75 10.44 15.28
C ILE A 122 -10.80 11.96 15.48
N ALA A 123 -11.88 12.62 15.05
CA ALA A 123 -12.05 14.06 15.24
C ALA A 123 -12.11 14.43 16.74
N ALA A 124 -12.82 13.65 17.55
CA ALA A 124 -12.86 13.82 19.00
C ALA A 124 -11.49 13.62 19.66
N ALA A 125 -10.75 12.58 19.26
CA ALA A 125 -9.39 12.33 19.77
C ALA A 125 -8.42 13.47 19.41
N ARG A 126 -8.48 14.00 18.18
CA ARG A 126 -7.70 15.17 17.76
C ARG A 126 -8.02 16.41 18.61
N ALA A 127 -9.28 16.63 18.96
CA ALA A 127 -9.68 17.75 19.80
C ALA A 127 -9.18 17.61 21.24
N GLN A 128 -9.08 16.37 21.74
CA GLN A 128 -8.62 16.07 23.09
C GLN A 128 -7.09 16.19 23.25
N ASP A 129 -6.31 15.77 22.24
CA ASP A 129 -4.84 15.85 22.26
C ASP A 129 -4.28 16.40 20.93
N PRO A 130 -4.37 17.72 20.68
CA PRO A 130 -3.87 18.33 19.45
C PRO A 130 -2.35 18.17 19.25
N GLU A 131 -1.58 18.13 20.34
CA GLU A 131 -0.12 18.00 20.31
C GLU A 131 0.34 16.60 19.89
N ARG A 132 -0.54 15.59 19.89
CA ARG A 132 -0.20 14.25 19.42
C ARG A 132 0.39 14.24 18.00
N GLN A 133 -0.05 15.18 17.16
CA GLN A 133 0.42 15.35 15.79
C GLN A 133 1.92 15.74 15.72
N THR A 134 2.45 16.40 16.74
CA THR A 134 3.85 16.86 16.75
C THR A 134 4.82 15.84 17.34
N ARG A 135 4.29 14.71 17.85
CA ARG A 135 5.09 13.67 18.51
C ARG A 135 5.67 12.68 17.50
N ASP A 136 6.87 12.19 17.76
CA ASP A 136 7.50 11.11 17.00
C ASP A 136 7.06 9.75 17.58
N PHE A 137 6.72 8.82 16.69
CA PHE A 137 6.32 7.47 17.02
C PHE A 137 7.47 6.51 16.70
N ILE A 138 7.72 5.56 17.60
CA ILE A 138 8.63 4.45 17.38
C ILE A 138 7.81 3.20 17.09
N LEU A 139 7.91 2.73 15.85
CA LEU A 139 7.14 1.61 15.34
C LEU A 139 8.04 0.41 15.08
N THR A 140 7.58 -0.78 15.44
CA THR A 140 8.18 -2.04 15.00
C THR A 140 7.22 -2.78 14.10
N ILE A 141 7.63 -2.96 12.84
CA ILE A 141 6.88 -3.65 11.79
C ILE A 141 7.46 -5.04 11.66
N ARG A 142 6.60 -6.06 11.76
CA ARG A 142 6.99 -7.47 11.72
C ARG A 142 6.21 -8.20 10.65
N LEU A 143 6.90 -8.94 9.78
CA LEU A 143 6.23 -9.85 8.86
C LEU A 143 5.64 -11.02 9.63
N ARG A 144 4.35 -11.28 9.40
CA ARG A 144 3.66 -12.43 9.98
C ARG A 144 3.95 -13.68 9.15
N ALA A 145 5.06 -14.34 9.46
CA ALA A 145 5.42 -15.62 8.85
C ALA A 145 4.66 -16.77 9.54
N SER A 146 3.45 -17.06 9.04
CA SER A 146 2.52 -18.11 9.48
C SER A 146 1.52 -17.76 10.60
N VAL A 147 0.41 -18.49 10.60
CA VAL A 147 -0.83 -18.21 11.33
C VAL A 147 -0.73 -18.53 12.84
N ASP A 148 0.31 -19.22 13.30
CA ASP A 148 0.45 -19.61 14.70
C ASP A 148 1.29 -18.61 15.51
N ARG A 149 0.73 -18.13 16.63
CA ARG A 149 1.28 -17.10 17.51
C ARG A 149 2.28 -17.65 18.55
N ALA A 150 2.96 -18.76 18.25
CA ALA A 150 3.69 -19.47 19.30
C ALA A 150 5.05 -18.84 19.68
N SER A 151 5.73 -18.11 18.79
CA SER A 151 6.93 -17.40 19.21
C SER A 151 7.25 -16.14 18.39
N THR A 152 7.69 -15.09 19.08
CA THR A 152 8.37 -13.93 18.47
C THR A 152 9.75 -14.27 17.93
N ALA A 153 10.28 -15.46 18.23
CA ALA A 153 11.55 -15.96 17.71
C ALA A 153 11.47 -16.41 16.24
N ASP A 154 10.27 -16.60 15.70
CA ASP A 154 10.04 -17.06 14.32
C ASP A 154 9.90 -15.91 13.29
N CYS A 155 9.90 -14.65 13.74
CA CYS A 155 9.79 -13.50 12.83
C CYS A 155 11.16 -13.10 12.28
N LEU A 156 11.51 -13.69 11.14
CA LEU A 156 12.78 -13.46 10.48
C LEU A 156 12.91 -12.01 9.96
N MET A 157 11.81 -11.40 9.48
CA MET A 157 11.81 -10.05 8.90
C MET A 157 11.09 -9.02 9.77
N TRP A 158 11.82 -7.99 10.22
CA TRP A 158 11.25 -6.84 10.92
C TRP A 158 12.01 -5.53 10.67
N ARG A 159 11.33 -4.39 10.89
CA ARG A 159 11.89 -3.03 10.76
C ARG A 159 11.46 -2.18 11.95
N ARG A 160 12.39 -1.40 12.52
CA ARG A 160 12.11 -0.43 13.59
C ARG A 160 12.28 0.99 13.05
N ILE A 161 11.20 1.76 13.03
CA ILE A 161 11.10 3.06 12.35
C ILE A 161 10.68 4.14 13.34
N LYS A 162 11.40 5.26 13.36
CA LYS A 162 10.93 6.52 13.92
C LYS A 162 10.26 7.36 12.83
N VAL A 163 9.07 7.86 13.11
CA VAL A 163 8.30 8.68 12.16
C VAL A 163 7.42 9.69 12.90
N ALA A 164 7.25 10.88 12.31
CA ALA A 164 6.40 11.93 12.88
C ALA A 164 4.91 11.56 12.81
N GLY A 165 4.17 11.85 13.89
CA GLY A 165 2.72 11.62 13.98
C GLY A 165 1.92 12.31 12.87
N ALA A 166 2.31 13.53 12.49
CA ALA A 166 1.71 14.30 11.40
C ALA A 166 1.94 13.72 9.98
N THR A 167 2.68 12.62 9.85
CA THR A 167 2.88 11.97 8.54
C THR A 167 1.57 11.33 8.11
N LYS A 168 1.05 11.71 6.93
CA LYS A 168 -0.09 11.04 6.32
C LYS A 168 0.18 9.55 6.08
N ILE A 169 -0.81 8.71 6.28
CA ILE A 169 -0.65 7.25 6.16
C ILE A 169 -0.31 6.86 4.71
N SER A 170 -0.95 7.50 3.72
CA SER A 170 -0.65 7.32 2.30
C SER A 170 0.82 7.63 1.97
N VAL A 171 1.35 8.70 2.56
CA VAL A 171 2.75 9.11 2.40
C VAL A 171 3.69 8.17 3.16
N PHE A 172 3.30 7.73 4.36
CA PHE A 172 4.05 6.72 5.11
C PHE A 172 4.19 5.44 4.29
N GLN A 173 3.12 4.93 3.69
CA GLN A 173 3.17 3.75 2.84
C GLN A 173 4.13 3.94 1.65
N ASP A 174 3.94 5.02 0.88
CA ASP A 174 4.65 5.25 -0.36
C ASP A 174 6.12 5.62 -0.14
N LYS A 175 6.43 6.47 0.85
CA LYS A 175 7.76 7.08 1.00
C LYS A 175 8.63 6.42 2.06
N ILE A 176 8.04 5.68 3.00
CA ILE A 176 8.75 5.20 4.19
C ILE A 176 8.63 3.68 4.31
N LEU A 177 7.41 3.16 4.45
CA LEU A 177 7.17 1.75 4.76
C LEU A 177 7.57 0.82 3.61
N ALA A 178 7.03 1.01 2.41
CA ALA A 178 7.39 0.14 1.27
C ALA A 178 8.92 0.17 1.00
N PRO A 179 9.60 1.34 0.95
CA PRO A 179 11.06 1.38 0.84
C PRO A 179 11.82 0.72 1.99
N ALA A 180 11.33 0.85 3.23
CA ALA A 180 11.95 0.24 4.41
C ALA A 180 11.87 -1.30 4.36
N LEU A 181 10.73 -1.83 3.94
CA LEU A 181 10.55 -3.27 3.70
C LEU A 181 11.43 -3.70 2.52
N GLY A 182 11.52 -2.88 1.48
CA GLY A 182 12.26 -3.14 0.26
C GLY A 182 11.37 -3.38 -0.95
N TRP A 183 10.05 -3.40 -0.77
CA TRP A 183 9.08 -3.52 -1.85
C TRP A 183 9.02 -2.29 -2.75
N THR A 184 8.56 -2.57 -3.97
CA THR A 184 8.35 -1.57 -5.00
C THR A 184 7.18 -0.68 -4.63
N ARG A 185 7.43 0.62 -4.64
CA ARG A 185 6.40 1.60 -4.30
C ARG A 185 5.23 1.46 -5.27
N ASN A 186 4.03 1.40 -4.70
CA ASN A 186 2.77 1.39 -5.45
C ASN A 186 2.71 0.33 -6.56
N TYR A 187 3.31 -0.84 -6.32
CA TYR A 187 3.25 -1.99 -7.22
C TYR A 187 1.98 -2.81 -6.95
N HIS A 188 1.61 -3.01 -5.69
CA HIS A 188 0.37 -3.68 -5.31
C HIS A 188 -0.58 -2.80 -4.49
N GLY A 189 -1.83 -3.26 -4.39
CA GLY A 189 -2.79 -2.72 -3.44
C GLY A 189 -2.34 -2.97 -2.01
N TYR A 190 -2.84 -2.16 -1.08
CA TYR A 190 -2.56 -2.32 0.35
C TYR A 190 -3.72 -1.86 1.22
N LEU A 191 -3.73 -2.35 2.45
CA LEU A 191 -4.65 -1.94 3.50
C LEU A 191 -3.90 -1.77 4.82
N PHE A 192 -4.18 -0.68 5.54
CA PHE A 192 -3.92 -0.61 6.97
C PHE A 192 -5.19 -0.98 7.73
N ILE A 193 -5.04 -1.75 8.80
CA ILE A 193 -6.16 -2.24 9.61
C ILE A 193 -5.93 -1.87 11.08
N ASP A 194 -6.90 -1.19 11.67
CA ASP A 194 -6.92 -0.86 13.09
C ASP A 194 -7.40 -2.05 13.92
N ASP A 195 -6.57 -2.60 14.81
CA ASP A 195 -6.93 -3.76 15.64
C ASP A 195 -8.02 -3.45 16.70
N SER A 196 -8.30 -2.17 16.97
CA SER A 196 -9.31 -1.80 17.96
C SER A 196 -10.74 -1.99 17.46
N ASP A 197 -10.97 -1.82 16.16
CA ASP A 197 -12.31 -1.87 15.56
C ASP A 197 -12.39 -2.44 14.14
N GLY A 198 -11.26 -2.88 13.59
CA GLY A 198 -11.14 -3.43 12.25
C GLY A 198 -11.20 -2.38 11.15
N ALA A 199 -11.16 -1.08 11.47
CA ALA A 199 -11.23 -0.04 10.46
C ALA A 199 -10.10 -0.17 9.44
N GLN A 200 -10.47 -0.12 8.16
CA GLN A 200 -9.53 -0.31 7.06
C GLN A 200 -9.27 1.01 6.34
N TYR A 201 -8.01 1.21 5.91
CA TYR A 201 -7.55 2.39 5.21
C TYR A 201 -6.77 1.98 3.96
N GLY A 202 -7.06 2.60 2.83
CA GLY A 202 -6.41 2.30 1.56
C GLY A 202 -6.38 3.50 0.61
N ALA A 203 -5.65 3.34 -0.49
CA ALA A 203 -5.43 4.42 -1.44
C ALA A 203 -6.73 4.81 -2.17
N PRO A 204 -7.04 6.13 -2.28
CA PRO A 204 -8.26 6.58 -2.93
C PRO A 204 -8.22 6.30 -4.44
N GLY A 205 -9.28 5.68 -4.97
CA GLY A 205 -9.41 5.40 -6.40
C GLY A 205 -8.37 4.40 -6.91
N ALA A 206 -7.86 3.53 -6.03
CA ALA A 206 -6.95 2.46 -6.38
C ALA A 206 -7.56 1.53 -7.46
N SER A 207 -6.75 1.09 -8.41
CA SER A 207 -7.17 0.24 -9.55
C SER A 207 -6.18 -0.89 -9.84
N HIS A 208 -5.36 -1.23 -8.85
CA HIS A 208 -4.46 -2.39 -8.88
C HIS A 208 -5.25 -3.67 -9.18
N ILE A 209 -4.62 -4.60 -9.90
CA ILE A 209 -5.28 -5.85 -10.34
C ILE A 209 -5.78 -6.69 -9.16
N ASP A 210 -5.00 -6.70 -8.09
CA ASP A 210 -5.23 -7.45 -6.85
C ASP A 210 -6.36 -6.87 -6.00
N LEU A 211 -6.88 -5.67 -6.28
CA LEU A 211 -8.12 -5.17 -5.65
C LEU A 211 -9.35 -6.02 -5.98
N MET A 212 -9.26 -6.93 -6.96
CA MET A 212 -10.28 -7.97 -7.13
C MET A 212 -10.47 -8.84 -5.88
N TRP A 213 -9.41 -8.99 -5.08
CA TRP A 213 -9.39 -9.69 -3.80
C TRP A 213 -9.81 -8.82 -2.61
N LEU A 214 -10.22 -7.56 -2.84
CA LEU A 214 -10.64 -6.66 -1.76
C LEU A 214 -11.71 -7.31 -0.91
N LYS A 215 -12.71 -7.98 -1.51
CA LYS A 215 -13.82 -8.62 -0.78
C LYS A 215 -13.41 -9.73 0.18
N ASP A 216 -12.26 -10.37 -0.07
CA ASP A 216 -11.70 -11.39 0.84
C ASP A 216 -10.91 -10.75 1.99
N ASN A 217 -10.64 -9.43 1.90
CA ASN A 217 -9.93 -8.62 2.89
C ASN A 217 -10.85 -7.58 3.58
N GLY A 218 -12.01 -7.23 3.00
CA GLY A 218 -12.97 -6.21 3.46
C GLY A 218 -13.94 -5.75 2.36
N HIS A 219 -15.01 -5.02 2.68
CA HIS A 219 -15.94 -4.54 1.62
C HIS A 219 -15.58 -3.17 1.04
N THR A 220 -15.04 -2.28 1.87
CA THR A 220 -14.62 -0.92 1.52
C THR A 220 -13.71 -0.39 2.63
N TYR A 221 -13.03 0.73 2.37
CA TYR A 221 -12.04 1.31 3.28
C TYR A 221 -12.13 2.84 3.27
N LEU A 222 -11.57 3.45 4.31
CA LEU A 222 -11.34 4.89 4.41
C LEU A 222 -10.20 5.32 3.48
N ASP A 223 -10.39 6.44 2.78
CA ASP A 223 -9.31 7.07 2.01
C ASP A 223 -8.16 7.46 2.94
N ASP A 224 -7.01 6.80 2.79
CA ASP A 224 -5.83 6.99 3.65
C ASP A 224 -5.20 8.39 3.55
N ASP A 225 -5.39 9.10 2.43
CA ASP A 225 -4.91 10.48 2.21
C ASP A 225 -5.56 11.50 3.17
N GLY A 226 -6.66 11.11 3.83
CA GLY A 226 -7.37 11.91 4.83
C GLY A 226 -6.86 11.80 6.27
N PHE A 227 -5.89 10.91 6.53
CA PHE A 227 -5.47 10.55 7.89
C PHE A 227 -3.94 10.53 8.04
N THR A 228 -3.49 10.80 9.25
CA THR A 228 -2.10 10.78 9.71
C THR A 228 -1.86 9.60 10.65
N LEU A 229 -0.60 9.27 10.89
CA LEU A 229 -0.23 8.22 11.85
C LEU A 229 -0.75 8.52 13.26
N ALA A 230 -0.70 9.78 13.69
CA ALA A 230 -1.24 10.22 14.98
C ALA A 230 -2.78 10.15 15.06
N ASP A 231 -3.50 9.97 13.96
CA ASP A 231 -4.94 9.76 14.00
C ASP A 231 -5.33 8.32 14.23
N ILE A 232 -4.53 7.42 13.66
CA ILE A 232 -4.89 6.02 13.58
C ILE A 232 -4.18 5.19 14.65
N LEU A 233 -2.90 5.44 14.91
CA LEU A 233 -2.13 4.59 15.82
C LEU A 233 -2.61 4.78 17.26
N PRO A 234 -2.90 3.70 18.01
CA PRO A 234 -3.27 3.80 19.41
C PRO A 234 -2.05 4.18 20.28
N ASP A 235 -2.26 4.27 21.58
CA ASP A 235 -1.18 4.42 22.54
C ASP A 235 -0.26 3.19 22.59
N PRO A 236 0.98 3.34 23.09
CA PRO A 236 1.97 2.27 23.05
C PRO A 236 1.51 0.96 23.68
N ASN A 237 1.79 -0.14 22.98
CA ASN A 237 1.62 -1.48 23.48
C ASN A 237 2.61 -2.41 22.76
N THR A 238 3.51 -3.02 23.53
CA THR A 238 4.54 -3.94 23.00
C THR A 238 4.11 -5.41 23.06
N GLU A 239 3.03 -5.73 23.79
CA GLU A 239 2.52 -7.10 23.96
C GLU A 239 1.61 -7.52 22.80
N LYS A 240 0.91 -6.55 22.19
CA LYS A 240 0.04 -6.79 21.04
C LYS A 240 0.21 -5.69 19.98
N PRO A 241 0.07 -6.03 18.69
CA PRO A 241 0.04 -5.02 17.65
C PRO A 241 -1.17 -4.10 17.86
N GLY A 242 -1.00 -2.82 17.53
CA GLY A 242 -2.12 -1.88 17.48
C GLY A 242 -2.73 -1.79 16.09
N PHE A 243 -1.92 -2.08 15.06
CA PHE A 243 -2.27 -1.97 13.65
C PHE A 243 -1.70 -3.12 12.85
N HIS A 244 -2.30 -3.37 11.70
CA HIS A 244 -1.80 -4.30 10.71
C HIS A 244 -1.62 -3.63 9.35
N TYR A 245 -0.72 -4.17 8.54
CA TYR A 245 -0.48 -3.74 7.16
C TYR A 245 -0.49 -4.95 6.24
N ILE A 246 -1.47 -4.99 5.33
CA ILE A 246 -1.56 -5.97 4.26
C ILE A 246 -1.03 -5.31 2.99
N TYR A 247 -0.05 -5.93 2.37
CA TYR A 247 0.50 -5.55 1.08
C TYR A 247 0.31 -6.70 0.09
N ASP A 248 -0.03 -6.37 -1.15
CA ASP A 248 -0.45 -7.32 -2.17
C ASP A 248 -1.69 -8.07 -1.72
N LEU A 249 -2.85 -7.65 -2.21
CA LEU A 249 -4.12 -8.27 -1.82
C LEU A 249 -4.28 -9.67 -2.44
N GLY A 250 -3.45 -10.04 -3.43
CA GLY A 250 -3.38 -11.38 -3.98
C GLY A 250 -2.51 -12.30 -3.14
N ASP A 251 -1.25 -11.91 -2.88
CA ASP A 251 -0.30 -12.70 -2.09
C ASP A 251 -0.55 -12.61 -0.57
N HIS A 252 -1.22 -11.54 -0.13
CA HIS A 252 -1.64 -11.28 1.24
C HIS A 252 -0.46 -11.22 2.23
N TRP A 253 0.53 -10.37 1.94
CA TRP A 253 1.65 -10.14 2.85
C TRP A 253 1.22 -9.34 4.08
N PHE A 254 1.04 -10.06 5.18
CA PHE A 254 0.49 -9.50 6.41
C PHE A 254 1.60 -9.07 7.38
N HIS A 255 1.53 -7.85 7.88
CA HIS A 255 2.46 -7.30 8.86
C HIS A 255 1.75 -6.83 10.11
N ASP A 256 2.41 -7.06 11.25
CA ASP A 256 2.02 -6.51 12.53
C ASP A 256 2.81 -5.24 12.81
N ILE A 257 2.10 -4.18 13.19
CA ILE A 257 2.68 -2.89 13.57
C ILE A 257 2.48 -2.70 15.09
N TYR A 258 3.61 -2.76 15.80
CA TYR A 258 3.70 -2.49 17.23
C TYR A 258 4.09 -1.03 17.44
N ILE A 259 3.41 -0.36 18.38
CA ILE A 259 3.74 0.99 18.81
C ILE A 259 4.58 0.83 20.07
N GLU A 260 5.90 1.00 19.95
CA GLU A 260 6.82 0.83 21.09
C GLU A 260 6.75 2.02 22.04
N SER A 261 6.75 3.22 21.48
CA SER A 261 6.66 4.46 22.24
C SER A 261 6.18 5.62 21.38
N ILE A 262 5.61 6.62 22.05
CA ILE A 262 5.32 7.94 21.49
C ILE A 262 6.18 8.92 22.28
N LEU A 263 7.12 9.57 21.59
CA LEU A 263 8.03 10.50 22.24
C LEU A 263 7.28 11.78 22.66
N PRO A 264 7.66 12.42 23.78
CA PRO A 264 7.19 13.74 24.12
C PRO A 264 7.46 14.73 22.98
N ALA A 265 6.63 15.78 22.86
CA ALA A 265 6.82 16.81 21.84
C ALA A 265 8.20 17.50 21.96
N SER A 266 8.73 17.64 23.18
CA SER A 266 10.06 18.21 23.46
C SER A 266 11.22 17.37 22.92
N GLU A 267 11.02 16.06 22.74
CA GLU A 267 12.04 15.12 22.25
C GLU A 267 11.82 14.76 20.77
N SER A 268 10.74 15.25 20.18
CA SER A 268 10.34 14.94 18.80
C SER A 268 10.97 15.92 17.83
N ASP A 269 11.79 15.43 16.89
CA ASP A 269 12.39 16.28 15.86
C ASP A 269 11.61 16.26 14.54
N GLY A 270 10.66 15.33 14.42
CA GLY A 270 9.80 15.14 13.26
C GLY A 270 10.49 14.39 12.12
N LYS A 271 11.74 13.95 12.28
CA LYS A 271 12.51 13.31 11.20
C LYS A 271 12.16 11.83 11.11
N VAL A 272 12.21 11.32 9.88
CA VAL A 272 12.08 9.89 9.61
C VAL A 272 13.45 9.23 9.81
N SER A 273 13.47 8.09 10.50
CA SER A 273 14.69 7.30 10.65
C SER A 273 14.35 5.81 10.77
N LEU A 274 14.93 4.99 9.89
CA LEU A 274 14.98 3.54 10.10
C LEU A 274 16.11 3.25 11.09
N LEU A 275 15.75 2.80 12.28
CA LEU A 275 16.64 2.65 13.43
C LEU A 275 17.34 1.29 13.43
N ALA A 276 16.61 0.23 13.10
CA ALA A 276 17.11 -1.14 13.09
C ALA A 276 16.22 -2.04 12.21
N GLY A 277 16.66 -3.26 11.95
CA GLY A 277 15.90 -4.28 11.27
C GLY A 277 16.66 -5.59 11.20
N ALA A 278 15.97 -6.66 10.82
CA ALA A 278 16.57 -7.95 10.47
C ALA A 278 15.75 -8.63 9.37
N GLY A 279 16.37 -9.58 8.68
CA GLY A 279 15.74 -10.38 7.63
C GLY A 279 15.48 -9.65 6.32
N ALA A 280 15.69 -10.38 5.25
CA ALA A 280 15.34 -9.99 3.90
C ALA A 280 13.81 -9.97 3.76
N CYS A 281 13.33 -9.08 2.90
CA CYS A 281 11.91 -9.01 2.59
C CYS A 281 11.55 -10.08 1.54
N PRO A 282 10.39 -10.74 1.63
CA PRO A 282 9.96 -11.65 0.58
C PRO A 282 9.99 -10.98 -0.79
N ARG A 283 10.30 -11.76 -1.83
CA ARG A 283 10.28 -11.24 -3.21
C ARG A 283 8.87 -10.79 -3.63
N GLU A 284 8.80 -9.79 -4.48
CA GLU A 284 7.55 -9.41 -5.17
C GLU A 284 6.98 -10.60 -5.95
N ASP A 285 5.65 -10.67 -6.06
CA ASP A 285 4.90 -11.78 -6.68
C ASP A 285 5.31 -13.16 -6.14
N GLY A 286 5.64 -13.22 -4.84
CA GLY A 286 6.20 -14.36 -4.13
C GLY A 286 5.19 -15.45 -3.76
N GLN A 287 3.92 -15.31 -4.15
CA GLN A 287 2.82 -16.22 -3.88
C GLN A 287 2.53 -16.39 -2.38
N GLY A 288 2.74 -15.33 -1.60
CA GLY A 288 2.29 -15.21 -0.22
C GLY A 288 3.08 -15.99 0.85
N ALA A 289 2.67 -15.79 2.10
CA ALA A 289 3.39 -16.22 3.29
C ALA A 289 3.58 -17.75 3.41
N TYR A 290 2.64 -18.55 2.88
CA TYR A 290 2.74 -20.01 2.89
C TYR A 290 3.90 -20.51 2.04
N ASN A 291 4.03 -19.99 0.82
CA ASN A 291 5.12 -20.36 -0.08
C ASN A 291 6.46 -19.82 0.42
N TRP A 292 6.46 -18.63 1.04
CA TRP A 292 7.63 -18.11 1.74
C TRP A 292 8.10 -19.04 2.86
N LYS A 293 7.20 -19.52 3.71
CA LYS A 293 7.55 -20.48 4.78
C LYS A 293 8.15 -21.76 4.21
N LYS A 294 7.55 -22.31 3.15
CA LYS A 294 8.11 -23.49 2.44
C LYS A 294 9.50 -23.22 1.88
N TYR A 295 9.72 -22.04 1.32
CA TYR A 295 11.02 -21.63 0.81
C TYR A 295 12.07 -21.61 1.93
N LEU A 296 11.78 -20.96 3.06
CA LEU A 296 12.67 -20.94 4.22
C LEU A 296 12.99 -22.35 4.72
N GLN A 297 11.99 -23.21 4.89
CA GLN A 297 12.17 -24.60 5.32
C GLN A 297 13.06 -25.40 4.36
N SER A 298 13.03 -25.09 3.06
CA SER A 298 13.87 -25.76 2.07
C SER A 298 15.34 -25.32 2.08
N LEU A 299 15.65 -24.16 2.67
CA LEU A 299 17.02 -23.70 2.86
C LEU A 299 17.69 -24.41 4.04
N ASP A 300 16.93 -24.71 5.10
CA ASP A 300 17.42 -25.41 6.29
C ASP A 300 17.76 -26.88 6.03
N SER A 301 17.14 -27.51 5.01
CA SER A 301 17.29 -28.95 4.74
C SER A 301 18.56 -29.34 3.94
N ALA A 302 19.50 -28.41 3.69
CA ALA A 302 20.74 -28.63 2.91
C ALA A 302 20.55 -29.20 1.48
N THR A 303 19.30 -29.29 1.01
CA THR A 303 18.91 -29.75 -0.32
C THR A 303 18.75 -28.60 -1.32
N ASP A 304 19.39 -27.45 -1.07
CA ASP A 304 19.35 -26.31 -1.98
C ASP A 304 20.11 -26.63 -3.28
N THR A 305 19.41 -27.25 -4.22
CA THR A 305 19.88 -27.60 -5.56
C THR A 305 19.28 -26.69 -6.64
N PHE A 306 18.69 -25.54 -6.29
CA PHE A 306 17.96 -24.71 -7.27
C PHE A 306 18.62 -23.35 -7.56
N PRO A 307 19.54 -23.28 -8.53
CA PRO A 307 19.92 -22.03 -9.20
C PRO A 307 18.72 -21.22 -9.71
N SER A 308 17.62 -21.90 -10.09
CA SER A 308 16.42 -21.24 -10.65
C SER A 308 15.69 -20.35 -9.64
N ARG A 309 15.56 -20.77 -8.36
CA ARG A 309 14.82 -19.97 -7.36
C ARG A 309 15.57 -18.68 -7.00
N HIS A 310 16.89 -18.76 -6.86
CA HIS A 310 17.71 -17.57 -6.66
C HIS A 310 17.65 -16.64 -7.87
N ALA A 311 17.62 -17.19 -9.09
CA ALA A 311 17.42 -16.41 -10.30
C ALA A 311 16.03 -15.74 -10.33
N GLU A 312 14.95 -16.43 -9.92
CA GLU A 312 13.61 -15.86 -9.80
C GLU A 312 13.57 -14.71 -8.78
N ILE A 313 14.20 -14.88 -7.62
CA ILE A 313 14.32 -13.80 -6.62
C ILE A 313 15.10 -12.63 -7.21
N ALA A 314 16.24 -12.89 -7.85
CA ALA A 314 17.07 -11.84 -8.44
C ALA A 314 16.35 -11.04 -9.54
N GLN A 315 15.36 -11.63 -10.19
CA GLN A 315 14.55 -10.98 -11.23
C GLN A 315 13.30 -10.27 -10.69
N SER A 316 12.94 -10.49 -9.42
CA SER A 316 11.80 -9.81 -8.81
C SER A 316 12.05 -8.32 -8.62
N MET A 317 10.97 -7.53 -8.69
CA MET A 317 11.07 -6.06 -8.77
C MET A 317 11.83 -5.42 -7.59
N ASN A 318 11.74 -6.01 -6.38
CA ASN A 318 12.45 -5.51 -5.21
C ASN A 318 13.94 -5.86 -5.15
N TYR A 319 14.40 -6.83 -5.93
CA TYR A 319 15.81 -7.27 -5.97
C TYR A 319 16.52 -6.99 -7.31
N LEU A 320 15.77 -6.66 -8.36
CA LEU A 320 16.28 -6.51 -9.73
C LEU A 320 17.50 -5.58 -9.89
N ASN A 321 17.65 -4.58 -9.02
CA ASN A 321 18.77 -3.63 -9.03
C ASN A 321 19.71 -3.77 -7.82
N ASP A 322 19.69 -4.90 -7.12
CA ASP A 322 20.59 -5.10 -6.00
C ASP A 322 22.06 -5.06 -6.50
N PRO A 323 22.92 -4.21 -5.91
CA PRO A 323 24.31 -4.11 -6.34
C PRO A 323 25.08 -5.43 -6.29
N ASP A 324 24.77 -6.31 -5.33
CA ASP A 324 25.42 -7.62 -5.23
C ASP A 324 24.95 -8.56 -6.33
N ILE A 325 23.68 -8.48 -6.76
CA ILE A 325 23.19 -9.19 -7.94
C ILE A 325 23.94 -8.70 -9.19
N LEU A 326 24.04 -7.38 -9.38
CA LEU A 326 24.73 -6.78 -10.53
C LEU A 326 26.22 -7.15 -10.58
N ARG A 327 26.86 -7.34 -9.41
CA ARG A 327 28.28 -7.71 -9.29
C ARG A 327 28.52 -9.21 -9.45
N LEU A 328 27.66 -10.06 -8.88
CA LEU A 328 27.90 -11.50 -8.78
C LEU A 328 27.19 -12.31 -9.88
N GLY A 329 26.16 -11.74 -10.52
CA GLY A 329 25.36 -12.42 -11.55
C GLY A 329 24.83 -13.77 -11.05
N LEU A 330 25.06 -14.83 -11.82
CA LEU A 330 24.63 -16.20 -11.49
C LEU A 330 25.26 -16.78 -10.21
N ARG A 331 26.29 -16.13 -9.64
CA ARG A 331 26.90 -16.55 -8.37
C ARG A 331 26.20 -15.95 -7.14
N TRP A 332 25.30 -15.01 -7.34
CA TRP A 332 24.54 -14.40 -6.26
C TRP A 332 23.64 -15.44 -5.58
N ARG A 333 23.62 -15.42 -4.25
CA ARG A 333 22.73 -16.26 -3.44
C ARG A 333 21.92 -15.36 -2.52
N PHE A 334 20.64 -15.69 -2.45
CA PHE A 334 19.70 -15.02 -1.58
C PHE A 334 19.85 -15.57 -0.17
N ASP A 335 20.14 -14.69 0.79
CA ASP A 335 20.14 -15.00 2.21
C ASP A 335 18.89 -14.38 2.86
N PRO A 336 17.92 -15.18 3.30
CA PRO A 336 16.71 -14.66 3.92
C PRO A 336 16.98 -13.93 5.24
N THR A 337 18.09 -14.21 5.92
CA THR A 337 18.47 -13.60 7.21
C THR A 337 19.16 -12.25 7.04
N PHE A 338 19.71 -12.00 5.86
CA PHE A 338 20.47 -10.79 5.58
C PHE A 338 19.60 -9.53 5.58
N PHE A 339 20.09 -8.49 6.25
CA PHE A 339 19.51 -7.17 6.20
C PHE A 339 20.59 -6.09 6.25
N SER A 340 20.57 -5.18 5.27
CA SER A 340 21.42 -4.00 5.24
C SER A 340 20.63 -2.75 5.65
N LEU A 341 20.88 -2.25 6.86
CA LEU A 341 20.29 -1.02 7.36
C LEU A 341 20.61 0.17 6.46
N ALA A 342 21.85 0.29 6.01
CA ALA A 342 22.30 1.38 5.14
C ALA A 342 21.59 1.36 3.78
N ALA A 343 21.42 0.18 3.18
CA ALA A 343 20.68 0.05 1.90
C ALA A 343 19.21 0.42 2.07
N ALA A 344 18.57 0.00 3.16
CA ALA A 344 17.18 0.33 3.46
C ALA A 344 16.98 1.84 3.74
N GLN A 345 17.88 2.46 4.51
CA GLN A 345 17.89 3.91 4.72
C GLN A 345 18.08 4.68 3.40
N LYS A 346 18.92 4.16 2.50
CA LYS A 346 19.09 4.74 1.17
C LYS A 346 17.80 4.66 0.34
N ARG A 347 17.08 3.53 0.35
CA ARG A 347 15.79 3.40 -0.35
C ARG A 347 14.76 4.43 0.15
N ILE A 348 14.69 4.65 1.47
CA ILE A 348 13.83 5.69 2.05
C ILE A 348 14.27 7.09 1.57
N ALA A 349 15.57 7.40 1.60
CA ALA A 349 16.07 8.69 1.11
C ALA A 349 15.77 8.92 -0.38
N ASP A 350 16.00 7.90 -1.21
CA ASP A 350 15.68 7.95 -2.64
C ASP A 350 14.17 8.18 -2.88
N ALA A 351 13.31 7.56 -2.07
CA ALA A 351 11.87 7.75 -2.12
C ALA A 351 11.44 9.16 -1.66
N LEU A 352 12.02 9.68 -0.57
CA LEU A 352 11.77 11.04 -0.10
C LEU A 352 12.18 12.11 -1.13
N ALA A 353 13.19 11.83 -1.95
CA ALA A 353 13.66 12.72 -3.00
C ALA A 353 12.91 12.57 -4.34
N SER A 354 12.07 11.55 -4.49
CA SER A 354 11.28 11.30 -5.70
C SER A 354 9.86 11.90 -5.60
N PRO A 355 9.13 12.07 -6.72
CA PRO A 355 7.69 12.34 -6.67
C PRO A 355 6.91 11.17 -6.06
N ALA A 356 5.79 11.47 -5.43
CA ALA A 356 4.85 10.48 -4.91
C ALA A 356 4.29 9.61 -6.03
N SER A 357 3.93 8.38 -5.66
CA SER A 357 3.26 7.47 -6.57
C SER A 357 1.85 7.95 -6.93
N VAL A 358 1.31 7.48 -8.05
CA VAL A 358 -0.10 7.73 -8.41
C VAL A 358 -1.00 6.79 -7.59
N PRO A 359 -2.01 7.30 -6.85
CA PRO A 359 -2.82 6.45 -5.96
C PRO A 359 -3.59 5.33 -6.68
N SER A 360 -3.85 5.46 -7.98
CA SER A 360 -4.56 4.48 -8.79
C SER A 360 -3.80 3.17 -9.02
N GLY A 361 -2.53 3.09 -8.62
CA GLY A 361 -1.70 1.90 -8.80
C GLY A 361 -0.80 1.90 -10.04
N PRO A 362 -0.07 0.79 -10.28
CA PRO A 362 0.83 0.68 -11.41
C PRO A 362 0.02 0.55 -12.70
N LYS A 363 0.67 0.80 -13.83
CA LYS A 363 0.06 0.60 -15.15
C LYS A 363 0.62 -0.61 -15.86
N LYS A 364 -0.23 -1.24 -16.66
CA LYS A 364 0.19 -2.20 -17.69
C LYS A 364 0.76 -1.42 -18.87
N GLY A 365 2.08 -1.35 -18.97
CA GLY A 365 2.71 -1.12 -20.27
C GLY A 365 2.75 -2.47 -20.98
N ALA A 366 1.98 -2.64 -22.06
CA ALA A 366 2.42 -3.58 -23.09
C ALA A 366 3.77 -3.04 -23.56
N ILE A 367 4.85 -3.83 -23.45
CA ILE A 367 6.06 -3.51 -24.21
C ILE A 367 5.61 -3.56 -25.66
N GLY A 368 5.48 -2.38 -26.27
CA GLY A 368 5.08 -2.23 -27.65
C GLY A 368 6.00 -3.11 -28.48
N ASN A 369 5.40 -3.89 -29.37
CA ASN A 369 6.12 -4.42 -30.52
C ASN A 369 6.99 -3.27 -31.07
N PRO A 370 8.33 -3.40 -31.13
CA PRO A 370 9.20 -2.33 -31.63
C PRO A 370 8.89 -1.97 -33.10
N PHE A 371 8.07 -2.77 -33.80
CA PHE A 371 7.54 -2.51 -35.14
C PHE A 371 6.16 -1.84 -35.18
N ALA A 372 5.52 -1.59 -34.03
CA ALA A 372 4.20 -0.95 -33.95
C ALA A 372 4.26 0.33 -33.12
N ALA A 373 5.04 1.30 -33.59
CA ALA A 373 4.83 2.69 -33.23
C ALA A 373 3.42 3.10 -33.69
N GLY A 374 2.43 3.09 -32.77
CA GLY A 374 1.19 3.85 -32.96
C GLY A 374 -0.15 3.12 -32.85
N ARG A 375 -0.24 1.82 -32.50
CA ARG A 375 -1.56 1.21 -32.23
C ARG A 375 -1.53 0.26 -31.02
N GLY A 376 -1.81 0.82 -29.85
CA GLY A 376 -2.18 0.02 -28.67
C GLY A 376 -3.65 -0.43 -28.79
N PHE A 377 -3.90 -1.73 -28.66
CA PHE A 377 -5.22 -2.29 -28.42
C PHE A 377 -5.53 -2.27 -26.91
N GLY A 378 -6.71 -1.76 -26.54
CA GLY A 378 -7.23 -1.80 -25.18
C GLY A 378 -7.28 -0.43 -24.52
N GLY A 379 -8.44 0.23 -24.62
CA GLY A 379 -8.70 1.50 -23.97
C GLY A 379 -8.88 1.35 -22.46
N ASP A 380 -7.83 1.70 -21.72
CA ASP A 380 -7.97 2.25 -20.37
C ASP A 380 -7.34 3.65 -20.41
N SER A 381 -8.10 4.64 -19.95
CA SER A 381 -7.66 6.03 -19.91
C SER A 381 -6.34 6.15 -19.13
N VAL A 382 -5.32 6.76 -19.73
CA VAL A 382 -3.97 6.85 -19.16
C VAL A 382 -3.94 7.98 -18.11
N PRO A 383 -3.79 7.71 -16.79
CA PRO A 383 -3.50 8.78 -15.83
C PRO A 383 -2.22 9.54 -16.22
N LYS A 384 -2.17 10.87 -16.16
CA LYS A 384 -0.94 11.62 -16.47
C LYS A 384 0.15 11.33 -15.41
N GLY A 385 1.31 10.80 -15.80
CA GLY A 385 2.42 10.47 -14.89
C GLY A 385 3.64 9.84 -15.60
N THR A 386 4.82 9.92 -14.99
CA THR A 386 6.08 9.33 -15.50
C THR A 386 6.20 7.91 -14.99
N HIS A 387 6.52 7.00 -15.90
CA HIS A 387 6.82 5.61 -15.57
C HIS A 387 8.28 5.51 -15.13
N ARG A 388 8.52 4.98 -13.92
CA ARG A 388 9.88 4.65 -13.51
C ARG A 388 10.15 3.22 -13.94
N THR A 389 10.56 3.04 -15.19
CA THR A 389 11.02 1.74 -15.69
C THR A 389 12.34 1.41 -15.02
N VAL A 390 12.42 0.24 -14.39
CA VAL A 390 13.70 -0.32 -13.98
C VAL A 390 14.49 -0.59 -15.26
N SER A 391 15.56 0.18 -15.49
CA SER A 391 16.36 0.08 -16.71
C SER A 391 17.31 -1.11 -16.64
N PHE A 392 17.31 -1.95 -17.68
CA PHE A 392 18.27 -3.04 -17.85
C PHE A 392 19.63 -2.50 -18.31
N PRO A 393 20.76 -3.02 -17.82
CA PRO A 393 22.05 -2.81 -18.48
C PRO A 393 22.10 -3.63 -19.79
N ASP A 394 22.31 -2.96 -20.91
CA ASP A 394 22.66 -3.51 -22.23
C ASP A 394 21.65 -4.46 -22.91
N ALA A 395 20.67 -3.86 -23.61
CA ALA A 395 19.67 -4.56 -24.41
C ALA A 395 20.17 -5.06 -25.79
N SER A 396 21.47 -5.02 -26.09
CA SER A 396 21.99 -5.47 -27.40
C SER A 396 22.03 -6.99 -27.58
N SER A 397 21.87 -7.75 -26.49
CA SER A 397 21.96 -9.23 -26.49
C SER A 397 20.70 -9.94 -26.00
N PHE A 398 19.64 -9.20 -25.63
CA PHE A 398 18.43 -9.78 -25.05
C PHE A 398 17.31 -9.89 -26.09
N ASN A 399 17.03 -11.12 -26.55
CA ASN A 399 15.86 -11.41 -27.38
C ASN A 399 14.67 -11.80 -26.48
N PRO A 400 13.68 -10.91 -26.26
CA PRO A 400 12.52 -11.19 -25.41
C PRO A 400 11.61 -12.30 -25.97
N PHE A 401 11.82 -12.75 -27.21
CA PHE A 401 11.03 -13.78 -27.89
C PHE A 401 11.71 -15.16 -27.95
N SER A 402 12.86 -15.37 -27.31
CA SER A 402 13.45 -16.72 -27.24
C SER A 402 12.56 -17.65 -26.41
N ARG A 403 12.49 -18.94 -26.78
CA ARG A 403 11.72 -19.96 -26.03
C ARG A 403 12.17 -20.11 -24.57
N ASP A 404 13.39 -19.64 -24.29
CA ASP A 404 14.06 -19.65 -22.98
C ASP A 404 14.11 -18.25 -22.33
N SER A 405 13.39 -17.26 -22.88
CA SER A 405 13.28 -15.91 -22.31
C SER A 405 12.57 -15.98 -20.96
N PRO A 406 13.19 -15.49 -19.87
CA PRO A 406 12.55 -15.48 -18.55
C PRO A 406 11.33 -14.54 -18.48
N LEU A 407 11.11 -13.69 -19.50
CA LEU A 407 9.90 -12.89 -19.68
C LEU A 407 8.79 -13.68 -20.39
N LYS A 408 8.35 -14.80 -19.81
CA LYS A 408 7.04 -15.36 -20.16
C LYS A 408 5.94 -14.40 -19.66
N GLY A 409 5.61 -13.38 -20.44
CA GLY A 409 4.43 -12.54 -20.22
C GLY A 409 4.57 -11.10 -20.68
N PHE A 410 3.67 -10.68 -21.56
CA PHE A 410 3.60 -9.38 -22.25
C PHE A 410 3.29 -8.14 -21.37
N PHE A 411 3.50 -8.20 -20.04
CA PHE A 411 3.09 -7.12 -19.12
C PHE A 411 4.08 -6.95 -17.97
N GLN A 412 4.91 -5.91 -18.01
CA GLN A 412 5.68 -5.48 -16.82
C GLN A 412 4.91 -4.37 -16.11
N GLN A 413 4.45 -4.63 -14.89
CA GLN A 413 3.95 -3.58 -14.00
C GLN A 413 5.17 -2.84 -13.42
N THR A 414 5.12 -1.51 -13.41
CA THR A 414 6.22 -0.68 -12.90
C THR A 414 5.64 0.39 -12.00
N GLU A 415 6.44 0.87 -11.05
CA GLU A 415 6.08 2.04 -10.25
C GLU A 415 5.72 3.21 -11.18
N VAL A 416 4.51 3.74 -11.00
CA VAL A 416 4.07 4.95 -11.70
C VAL A 416 4.09 6.10 -10.71
N VAL A 417 5.00 7.05 -10.95
CA VAL A 417 5.12 8.28 -10.15
C VAL A 417 4.45 9.45 -10.83
N ARG A 418 4.04 10.44 -10.05
CA ARG A 418 3.48 11.68 -10.59
C ARG A 418 4.54 12.45 -11.38
N ASP A 419 4.17 12.99 -12.53
CA ASP A 419 5.02 13.93 -13.29
C ASP A 419 5.28 15.23 -12.50
N ARG A 420 4.24 15.62 -11.76
CA ARG A 420 4.14 16.85 -10.99
C ARG A 420 4.76 16.65 -9.61
N ARG A 421 5.13 17.77 -8.99
CA ARG A 421 5.53 17.82 -7.58
C ARG A 421 4.43 17.30 -6.67
N ASP A 422 4.81 16.91 -5.47
CA ASP A 422 3.87 16.47 -4.45
C ASP A 422 2.94 17.61 -4.01
N LYS A 423 1.74 17.26 -3.55
CA LYS A 423 0.81 18.24 -2.98
C LYS A 423 1.48 18.83 -1.74
N ARG A 424 1.24 20.11 -1.45
CA ARG A 424 1.80 20.74 -0.23
C ARG A 424 1.35 20.02 1.05
N ALA A 425 0.12 19.50 1.07
CA ALA A 425 -0.40 18.72 2.21
C ALA A 425 0.30 17.35 2.40
N ASP A 426 1.04 16.88 1.40
CA ASP A 426 1.77 15.60 1.41
C ASP A 426 3.29 15.85 1.54
N ALA A 427 3.70 17.11 1.73
CA ALA A 427 5.10 17.50 1.59
C ALA A 427 5.95 16.98 2.77
N LEU A 428 6.88 16.10 2.44
CA LEU A 428 7.99 15.73 3.32
C LEU A 428 9.28 16.43 2.89
N CYS A 429 10.14 16.71 3.87
CA CYS A 429 11.50 17.16 3.59
C CYS A 429 12.27 16.03 2.90
N ALA A 430 12.78 16.27 1.70
CA ALA A 430 13.55 15.27 0.96
C ALA A 430 14.85 14.84 1.65
N SER A 431 15.37 15.67 2.57
CA SER A 431 16.61 15.35 3.30
C SER A 431 16.40 14.55 4.57
N CYS A 432 15.27 14.74 5.27
CA CYS A 432 15.08 14.18 6.62
C CYS A 432 13.71 13.58 6.87
N GLY A 433 12.81 13.62 5.89
CA GLY A 433 11.46 13.05 5.97
C GLY A 433 10.46 13.83 6.81
N LYS A 434 10.85 14.97 7.40
CA LYS A 434 9.95 15.77 8.24
C LYS A 434 8.73 16.30 7.48
N PRO A 435 7.49 16.08 7.94
CA PRO A 435 6.30 16.74 7.39
C PRO A 435 6.39 18.26 7.48
N ILE A 436 5.99 18.96 6.42
CA ILE A 436 6.16 20.42 6.32
C ILE A 436 4.85 21.10 5.95
N SER A 437 4.40 22.03 6.79
CA SER A 437 3.23 22.87 6.52
C SER A 437 3.52 23.96 5.48
N ASP A 438 4.68 24.62 5.58
CA ASP A 438 5.15 25.63 4.61
C ASP A 438 6.51 25.23 4.00
N PRO A 439 6.50 24.43 2.92
CA PRO A 439 7.73 23.86 2.39
C PRO A 439 8.48 24.82 1.46
N ARG A 440 9.80 24.91 1.66
CA ARG A 440 10.71 25.50 0.66
C ARG A 440 10.95 24.51 -0.46
N MET A 441 11.18 25.00 -1.67
CA MET A 441 11.43 24.14 -2.84
C MET A 441 12.83 24.35 -3.41
N CYS A 442 13.33 23.33 -4.10
CA CYS A 442 14.47 23.51 -4.98
C CYS A 442 14.14 24.52 -6.09
N ALA A 443 14.81 25.67 -6.11
CA ALA A 443 14.57 26.73 -7.10
C ALA A 443 14.90 26.31 -8.55
N ALA A 444 15.68 25.24 -8.74
CA ALA A 444 16.04 24.76 -10.08
C ALA A 444 14.98 23.82 -10.66
N CYS A 445 14.55 22.77 -9.94
CA CYS A 445 13.60 21.80 -10.48
C CYS A 445 12.14 22.05 -10.07
N LEU A 446 11.89 22.82 -8.99
CA LEU A 446 10.56 23.07 -8.43
C LEU A 446 9.75 21.80 -8.06
N LYS A 447 10.42 20.66 -7.90
CA LYS A 447 9.78 19.36 -7.60
C LYS A 447 9.95 18.87 -6.17
N VAL A 448 11.05 19.25 -5.51
CA VAL A 448 11.47 18.68 -4.21
C VAL A 448 11.34 19.71 -3.10
N TYR A 449 10.81 19.28 -1.95
CA TYR A 449 10.55 20.12 -0.78
C TYR A 449 11.60 19.95 0.34
N TYR A 450 11.79 21.03 1.12
CA TYR A 450 12.71 21.11 2.25
C TYR A 450 12.10 21.89 3.41
N CYS A 451 12.35 21.42 4.64
CA CYS A 451 11.92 22.13 5.86
C CYS A 451 12.81 23.35 6.18
N GLY A 452 14.00 23.46 5.56
CA GLY A 452 14.96 24.52 5.86
C GLY A 452 16.13 24.57 4.88
N ARG A 453 16.92 25.66 4.94
CA ARG A 453 18.10 25.86 4.08
C ARG A 453 19.19 24.82 4.34
N GLU A 454 19.34 24.40 5.59
CA GLU A 454 20.33 23.40 6.00
C GLU A 454 20.05 22.04 5.34
N CYS A 455 18.82 21.54 5.44
CA CYS A 455 18.39 20.31 4.77
C CYS A 455 18.52 20.39 3.25
N GLN A 456 18.20 21.55 2.66
CA GLN A 456 18.40 21.77 1.23
C GLN A 456 19.89 21.67 0.85
N ALA A 457 20.78 22.33 1.59
CA ALA A 457 22.21 22.30 1.33
C ALA A 457 22.81 20.90 1.52
N ALA A 458 22.38 20.18 2.56
CA ALA A 458 22.82 18.81 2.83
C ALA A 458 22.41 17.85 1.69
N HIS A 459 21.12 17.83 1.32
CA HIS A 459 20.63 17.00 0.22
C HIS A 459 21.26 17.39 -1.14
N TRP A 460 21.47 18.69 -1.37
CA TRP A 460 22.14 19.18 -2.59
C TRP A 460 23.55 18.60 -2.74
N LYS A 461 24.36 18.66 -1.68
CA LYS A 461 25.73 18.16 -1.68
C LYS A 461 25.78 16.64 -1.81
N LYS A 462 24.89 15.93 -1.11
CA LYS A 462 24.86 14.46 -1.06
C LYS A 462 24.46 13.83 -2.40
N GLU A 463 23.34 14.25 -2.99
CA GLU A 463 22.79 13.55 -4.17
C GLU A 463 21.99 14.44 -5.12
N HIS A 464 21.21 15.41 -4.63
CA HIS A 464 20.26 16.14 -5.49
C HIS A 464 20.94 16.94 -6.61
N LYS A 465 22.16 17.45 -6.40
CA LYS A 465 22.90 18.18 -7.44
C LYS A 465 23.07 17.37 -8.73
N ARG A 466 23.19 16.05 -8.65
CA ARG A 466 23.34 15.14 -9.80
C ARG A 466 21.99 14.80 -10.44
N LEU A 467 20.95 14.68 -9.62
CA LEU A 467 19.60 14.25 -10.03
C LEU A 467 18.66 15.41 -10.42
N CYS A 468 19.05 16.66 -10.15
CA CYS A 468 18.19 17.81 -10.38
C CYS A 468 17.93 18.05 -11.88
N ALA A 469 16.73 17.71 -12.34
CA ALA A 469 16.31 17.89 -13.74
C ALA A 469 16.48 19.34 -14.24
N GLY A 470 16.14 20.35 -13.43
CA GLY A 470 16.32 21.76 -13.80
C GLY A 470 17.79 22.16 -13.98
N ARG A 471 18.71 21.54 -13.23
CA ARG A 471 20.15 21.74 -13.43
C ARG A 471 20.64 21.00 -14.68
N GLN A 472 20.19 19.77 -14.90
CA GLN A 472 20.55 19.00 -16.09
C GLN A 472 20.09 19.70 -17.38
N ALA A 473 18.90 20.29 -17.39
CA ALA A 473 18.41 21.10 -18.51
C ALA A 473 19.34 22.29 -18.80
N LYS A 474 19.68 23.08 -17.77
CA LYS A 474 20.63 24.21 -17.92
C LYS A 474 22.01 23.78 -18.42
N LEU A 475 22.54 22.62 -17.97
CA LEU A 475 23.83 22.12 -18.45
C LEU A 475 23.80 21.72 -19.92
N LYS A 476 22.67 21.20 -20.42
CA LYS A 476 22.47 20.87 -21.84
C LYS A 476 22.37 22.14 -22.69
N GLU A 477 21.69 23.17 -22.21
CA GLU A 477 21.61 24.48 -22.89
C GLU A 477 22.98 25.16 -22.99
N CYS A 478 23.83 25.02 -21.97
CA CYS A 478 25.18 25.60 -21.96
C CYS A 478 26.25 24.79 -22.72
N ASN A 479 25.95 23.61 -23.25
CA ASN A 479 26.92 22.78 -23.98
C ASN A 479 26.40 22.44 -25.41
N PRO A 480 26.67 23.29 -26.42
CA PRO A 480 26.19 23.09 -27.79
C PRO A 480 26.87 21.94 -28.56
N ALA A 481 27.84 21.23 -27.97
CA ALA A 481 28.73 20.31 -28.68
C ALA A 481 28.14 18.92 -29.03
N HIS A 482 26.81 18.77 -29.12
CA HIS A 482 26.17 17.49 -29.51
C HIS A 482 25.25 17.60 -30.75
N PHE A 483 25.41 18.66 -31.56
CA PHE A 483 24.71 18.82 -32.85
C PHE A 483 25.49 18.29 -34.08
N LEU A 484 26.62 17.61 -33.89
CA LEU A 484 27.44 17.06 -34.97
C LEU A 484 27.68 15.56 -34.77
N GLU A 485 26.62 14.76 -34.81
CA GLU A 485 26.71 13.30 -35.02
C GLU A 485 25.36 12.76 -35.55
N SER A 486 24.81 13.47 -36.53
CA SER A 486 23.75 12.98 -37.41
C SER A 486 23.85 13.72 -38.74
N SER A 487 24.80 13.28 -39.55
CA SER A 487 24.88 13.51 -40.99
C SER A 487 25.29 12.21 -41.65
#